data_AF-A0A2N9B049-F1
#
_entry.id   AF-A0A2N9B049-F1
#
_cell.length_a   1.000
_cell.length_b   1.000
_cell.length_c   1.000
_cell.angle_alpha   90.00
_cell.angle_beta   90.00
_cell.angle_gamma   90.00
#
_symmetry.space_group_name_H-M   'P 1'
#
loop_
_entity.id
_entity.type
_entity.pdbx_description
1 polymer ?
#
loop_
_entity_poly.entity_id
_entity_poly.type
_entity_poly.pdbx_seq_one_letter_code
_entity_poly.pdbx_strand_id
1 'polypeptide(L)'
;MGWDMPWYSVPAESRERLLAGRHFGMKAIYLRDGDRVYETYWTSGRGVEPMAPSYGILDMTVYGRQETWEDSPPGWPQPYETHGQQFRKDGRPTAQWARIAAGHGEDLHGGQPRTGGSGCCS
;
A
#
# COMPACT_ATOMS: atom_id res chain seq x y z
N MET A 1 16.79 -18.25 9.39
CA MET A 1 16.67 -17.56 8.08
C MET A 1 16.99 -16.06 8.14
N GLY A 2 17.08 -15.42 9.33
CA GLY A 2 17.72 -14.09 9.47
C GLY A 2 17.09 -12.95 8.67
N TRP A 3 15.77 -12.99 8.43
CA TRP A 3 15.06 -11.92 7.73
C TRP A 3 14.62 -10.85 8.74
N ASP A 4 15.28 -9.69 8.71
CA ASP A 4 14.95 -8.51 9.52
C ASP A 4 13.83 -7.64 8.89
N MET A 5 12.92 -8.27 8.15
CA MET A 5 11.80 -7.54 7.56
C MET A 5 10.71 -7.34 8.61
N PRO A 6 10.20 -6.12 8.82
CA PRO A 6 9.08 -5.90 9.71
C PRO A 6 7.88 -6.68 9.20
N TRP A 7 7.46 -7.69 9.96
CA TRP A 7 6.20 -8.37 9.77
C TRP A 7 5.21 -7.81 10.78
N TYR A 8 3.99 -7.59 10.31
CA TYR A 8 2.88 -7.18 11.15
C TYR A 8 1.87 -8.31 11.14
N SER A 9 1.39 -8.68 12.32
CA SER A 9 0.25 -9.58 12.46
C SER A 9 -0.88 -8.88 13.19
N VAL A 10 -2.06 -9.44 13.03
CA VAL A 10 -3.19 -9.16 13.92
C VAL A 10 -2.79 -9.55 15.35
N PRO A 11 -2.97 -8.66 16.34
CA PRO A 11 -2.76 -9.00 17.76
C PRO A 11 -3.64 -10.17 18.20
N ALA A 12 -3.13 -11.01 19.11
CA ALA A 12 -3.81 -12.25 19.50
C ALA A 12 -5.22 -12.01 20.06
N GLU A 13 -5.41 -10.92 20.81
CA GLU A 13 -6.66 -10.46 21.40
C GLU A 13 -7.73 -10.06 20.38
N SER A 14 -7.32 -9.76 19.14
CA SER A 14 -8.21 -9.39 18.04
C SER A 14 -8.59 -10.59 17.16
N ARG A 15 -7.84 -11.70 17.28
CA ARG A 15 -7.97 -12.87 16.40
C ARG A 15 -9.38 -13.48 16.42
N GLU A 16 -9.95 -13.68 17.60
CA GLU A 16 -11.28 -14.32 17.72
C GLU A 16 -12.36 -13.49 17.04
N ARG A 17 -12.34 -12.16 17.23
CA ARG A 17 -13.33 -11.24 16.66
C ARG A 17 -13.21 -11.12 15.15
N LEU A 18 -11.98 -11.08 14.63
CA LEU A 18 -11.73 -10.94 13.18
C LEU A 18 -11.88 -12.26 12.43
N LEU A 19 -11.52 -13.40 13.04
CA LEU A 19 -11.76 -14.70 12.42
C LEU A 19 -13.21 -15.13 12.57
N ALA A 20 -13.90 -14.73 13.65
CA ALA A 20 -15.30 -15.09 13.93
C ALA A 20 -15.58 -16.60 13.76
N GLY A 21 -14.69 -17.45 14.29
CA GLY A 21 -14.78 -18.91 14.19
C GLY A 21 -14.40 -19.52 12.83
N ARG A 22 -13.92 -18.71 11.87
CA ARG A 22 -13.54 -19.15 10.52
C ARG A 22 -12.10 -19.66 10.48
N HIS A 23 -11.80 -20.42 9.42
CA HIS A 23 -10.52 -21.12 9.25
C HIS A 23 -9.60 -20.43 8.24
N PHE A 24 -8.38 -20.95 8.09
CA PHE A 24 -7.41 -20.51 7.10
C PHE A 24 -7.95 -20.58 5.66
N GLY A 25 -7.46 -19.73 4.75
CA GLY A 25 -7.90 -19.73 3.35
C GLY A 25 -9.15 -18.87 3.09
N MET A 26 -9.34 -17.84 3.91
CA MET A 26 -10.40 -16.84 3.74
C MET A 26 -9.84 -15.45 3.52
N LYS A 27 -10.61 -14.61 2.85
CA LYS A 27 -10.38 -13.17 2.72
C LYS A 27 -11.54 -12.44 3.40
N ALA A 28 -11.22 -11.45 4.22
CA ALA A 28 -12.17 -10.55 4.84
C ALA A 28 -11.71 -9.10 4.64
N ILE A 29 -12.65 -8.19 4.47
CA ILE A 29 -12.40 -6.75 4.40
C ILE A 29 -13.23 -6.08 5.48
N TYR A 30 -12.57 -5.25 6.28
CA TYR A 30 -13.18 -4.49 7.36
C TYR A 30 -13.06 -3.00 7.08
N LEU A 31 -14.15 -2.26 7.23
CA LEU A 31 -14.18 -0.81 7.24
C LEU A 31 -14.30 -0.32 8.67
N ARG A 32 -13.40 0.57 9.10
CA ARG A 32 -13.52 1.29 10.36
C ARG A 32 -14.14 2.65 10.10
N ASP A 33 -15.25 2.94 10.76
CA ASP A 33 -15.92 4.24 10.73
C ASP A 33 -16.19 4.69 12.17
N GLY A 34 -15.52 5.78 12.58
CA GLY A 34 -15.52 6.24 13.96
C GLY A 34 -14.99 5.18 14.94
N ASP A 35 -15.82 4.80 15.90
CA ASP A 35 -15.57 3.75 16.89
C ASP A 35 -16.07 2.35 16.45
N ARG A 36 -16.66 2.24 15.26
CA ARG A 36 -17.26 1.01 14.74
C ARG A 36 -16.40 0.36 13.67
N VAL A 37 -16.52 -0.96 13.57
CA VAL A 37 -15.90 -1.77 12.54
C VAL A 37 -16.98 -2.61 11.88
N TYR A 38 -17.04 -2.56 10.55
CA TYR A 38 -17.99 -3.29 9.73
C TYR A 38 -17.23 -4.29 8.85
N GLU A 39 -17.71 -5.53 8.78
CA GLU A 39 -17.27 -6.48 7.76
C GLU A 39 -18.01 -6.17 6.46
N THR A 40 -17.29 -5.80 5.40
CA THR A 40 -17.90 -5.34 4.14
C THR A 40 -17.77 -6.37 3.03
N TYR A 41 -16.85 -7.32 3.20
CA TYR A 41 -16.67 -8.42 2.27
C TYR A 41 -16.05 -9.61 3.00
N TRP A 42 -16.53 -10.81 2.69
CA TRP A 42 -15.91 -12.05 3.13
C TRP A 42 -16.07 -13.15 2.08
N THR A 43 -15.03 -13.95 1.87
CA THR A 43 -15.07 -15.12 1.00
C THR A 43 -14.04 -16.19 1.39
N SER A 44 -14.21 -17.41 0.89
CA SER A 44 -13.30 -18.54 1.08
C SER A 44 -13.29 -19.48 -0.14
N GLY A 45 -12.42 -20.49 -0.13
CA GLY A 45 -12.34 -21.50 -1.19
C GLY A 45 -12.03 -20.88 -2.55
N ARG A 46 -12.81 -21.20 -3.59
CA ARG A 46 -12.59 -20.64 -4.93
C ARG A 46 -12.77 -19.13 -5.01
N GLY A 47 -13.42 -18.51 -4.03
CA GLY A 47 -13.52 -17.06 -3.96
C GLY A 47 -12.20 -16.37 -3.62
N VAL A 48 -11.22 -17.10 -3.06
CA VAL A 48 -9.86 -16.58 -2.84
C VAL A 48 -8.89 -16.93 -3.97
N GLU A 49 -9.28 -17.76 -4.95
CA GLU A 49 -8.42 -18.08 -6.10
C GLU A 49 -8.16 -16.85 -7.01
N PRO A 50 -9.15 -15.96 -7.26
CA PRO A 50 -8.95 -14.71 -7.98
C PRO A 50 -8.22 -13.66 -7.13
N MET A 51 -6.99 -13.96 -6.70
CA MET A 51 -6.08 -12.92 -6.21
C MET A 51 -5.42 -12.24 -7.41
N ALA A 52 -6.17 -11.35 -8.06
CA ALA A 52 -5.56 -10.38 -8.95
C ALA A 52 -4.51 -9.55 -8.16
N PRO A 53 -3.44 -9.07 -8.82
CA PRO A 53 -2.49 -8.15 -8.17
C PRO A 53 -3.24 -6.97 -7.52
N SER A 54 -2.62 -6.35 -6.53
CA SER A 54 -3.17 -5.42 -5.52
C SER A 54 -4.45 -4.65 -5.88
N TYR A 55 -4.58 -4.14 -7.12
CA TYR A 55 -5.79 -3.47 -7.61
C TYR A 55 -7.08 -4.28 -7.54
N GLY A 56 -7.08 -5.57 -7.92
CA GLY A 56 -8.31 -6.36 -7.81
C GLY A 56 -8.72 -6.61 -6.36
N ILE A 57 -7.77 -6.54 -5.42
CA ILE A 57 -8.09 -6.56 -3.99
C ILE A 57 -8.71 -5.23 -3.55
N LEU A 58 -8.17 -4.10 -4.03
CA LEU A 58 -8.68 -2.75 -3.74
C LEU A 58 -10.11 -2.55 -4.28
N ASP A 59 -10.42 -3.09 -5.45
CA ASP A 59 -11.76 -3.05 -6.06
C ASP A 59 -12.84 -3.72 -5.20
N MET A 60 -12.44 -4.64 -4.31
CA MET A 60 -13.36 -5.27 -3.35
C MET A 60 -13.52 -4.47 -2.05
N THR A 61 -12.65 -3.49 -1.80
CA THR A 61 -12.74 -2.64 -0.61
C THR A 61 -13.77 -1.55 -0.80
N VAL A 62 -14.31 -1.01 0.29
CA VAL A 62 -15.31 0.06 0.22
C VAL A 62 -14.78 1.21 -0.62
N TYR A 63 -13.59 1.72 -0.36
CA TYR A 63 -13.05 2.90 -1.05
C TYR A 63 -12.46 2.65 -2.45
N GLY A 64 -12.57 1.44 -3.01
CA GLY A 64 -11.99 1.14 -4.33
C GLY A 64 -10.48 1.40 -4.39
N ARG A 65 -9.99 1.85 -5.55
CA ARG A 65 -8.57 2.20 -5.74
C ARG A 65 -8.26 3.63 -5.30
N GLN A 66 -9.28 4.44 -5.03
CA GLN A 66 -9.18 5.86 -4.70
C GLN A 66 -8.52 6.65 -5.83
N GLU A 67 -8.83 6.29 -7.07
CA GLU A 67 -8.28 6.95 -8.25
C GLU A 67 -9.27 7.99 -8.80
N THR A 68 -8.76 9.10 -9.35
CA THR A 68 -9.58 10.25 -9.78
C THR A 68 -10.53 9.96 -10.95
N TRP A 69 -10.34 8.85 -11.66
CA TRP A 69 -11.26 8.42 -12.73
C TRP A 69 -12.44 7.62 -12.18
N GLU A 70 -12.36 7.09 -10.95
CA GLU A 70 -13.43 6.29 -10.38
C GLU A 70 -14.64 7.16 -10.10
N ASP A 71 -15.83 6.66 -10.42
CA ASP A 71 -17.09 7.31 -10.05
C ASP A 71 -17.42 6.96 -8.58
N SER A 72 -16.77 7.68 -7.66
CA SER A 72 -16.95 7.47 -6.21
C SER A 72 -18.01 8.40 -5.62
N PRO A 73 -18.74 7.96 -4.57
CA PRO A 73 -19.67 8.82 -3.86
C PRO A 73 -19.02 10.13 -3.36
N PRO A 74 -19.78 11.23 -3.25
CA PRO A 74 -19.27 12.49 -2.73
C PRO A 74 -18.61 12.34 -1.35
N GLY A 75 -17.43 12.96 -1.18
CA GLY A 75 -16.66 12.93 0.07
C GLY A 75 -15.74 11.72 0.23
N TRP A 76 -15.72 10.79 -0.72
CA TRP A 76 -14.76 9.69 -0.71
C TRP A 76 -13.36 10.14 -1.10
N PRO A 77 -12.31 9.58 -0.48
CA PRO A 77 -10.93 9.94 -0.80
C PRO A 77 -10.57 9.46 -2.21
N GLN A 78 -10.04 10.35 -3.05
CA GLN A 78 -9.47 10.02 -4.37
C GLN A 78 -8.16 10.78 -4.62
N PRO A 79 -7.08 10.49 -3.86
CA PRO A 79 -5.86 11.28 -3.93
C PRO A 79 -4.95 10.89 -5.11
N TYR A 80 -5.30 9.86 -5.89
CA TYR A 80 -4.39 9.27 -6.88
C TYR A 80 -4.87 9.47 -8.32
N GLU A 81 -3.99 9.99 -9.17
CA GLU A 81 -4.13 9.86 -10.63
C GLU A 81 -3.53 8.53 -11.10
N THR A 82 -3.98 8.01 -12.24
CA THR A 82 -3.51 6.73 -12.83
C THR A 82 -2.12 6.79 -13.45
N HIS A 83 -1.32 7.80 -13.09
CA HIS A 83 -0.01 8.10 -13.68
C HIS A 83 1.15 7.64 -12.77
N GLY A 84 0.87 6.72 -11.83
CA GLY A 84 1.85 6.17 -10.90
C GLY A 84 1.97 6.92 -9.57
N GLN A 85 1.03 7.82 -9.27
CA GLN A 85 0.96 8.52 -7.98
C GLN A 85 0.58 7.57 -6.84
N GLN A 86 -0.19 6.52 -7.13
CA GLN A 86 -0.54 5.46 -6.18
C GLN A 86 0.68 4.67 -5.63
N PHE A 87 1.83 4.78 -6.31
CA PHE A 87 3.10 4.20 -5.86
C PHE A 87 4.03 5.23 -5.22
N ARG A 88 3.53 6.44 -4.97
CA ARG A 88 4.29 7.55 -4.44
C ARG A 88 3.62 8.15 -3.21
N LYS A 89 4.44 8.76 -2.35
CA LYS A 89 4.00 9.59 -1.23
C LYS A 89 4.96 10.77 -1.11
N ASP A 90 4.41 11.98 -1.03
CA ASP A 90 5.18 13.23 -0.98
C ASP A 90 6.22 13.35 -2.10
N GLY A 91 5.84 12.94 -3.33
CA GLY A 91 6.69 12.99 -4.53
C GLY A 91 7.70 11.83 -4.69
N ARG A 92 7.76 10.88 -3.75
CA ARG A 92 8.76 9.79 -3.74
C ARG A 92 8.14 8.39 -3.82
N PRO A 93 8.84 7.38 -4.37
CA PRO A 93 8.35 6.00 -4.36
C PRO A 93 8.13 5.45 -2.94
N THR A 94 6.95 4.90 -2.67
CA THR A 94 6.54 4.40 -1.33
C THR A 94 7.46 3.30 -0.82
N ALA A 95 8.02 2.47 -1.71
CA ALA A 95 8.95 1.41 -1.32
C ALA A 95 10.25 1.93 -0.66
N GLN A 96 10.59 3.21 -0.80
CA GLN A 96 11.81 3.81 -0.25
C GLN A 96 11.60 4.49 1.11
N TRP A 97 10.36 4.63 1.59
CA TRP A 97 10.03 5.40 2.80
C TRP A 97 10.71 4.88 4.08
N ALA A 98 10.85 3.56 4.22
CA ALA A 98 11.52 2.96 5.39
C ALA A 98 13.00 3.38 5.51
N ARG A 99 13.66 3.79 4.41
CA ARG A 99 15.08 4.19 4.42
C ARG A 99 15.30 5.48 5.22
N ILE A 100 14.38 6.44 5.12
CA ILE A 100 14.57 7.77 5.73
C ILE A 100 14.25 7.73 7.22
N ALA A 101 13.22 6.97 7.64
CA ALA A 101 12.92 6.79 9.06
C ALA A 101 14.09 6.16 9.84
N ALA A 102 14.96 5.40 9.15
CA ALA A 102 16.18 4.82 9.70
C ALA A 102 17.41 5.77 9.63
N GLY A 103 17.22 7.04 9.24
CA GLY A 103 18.30 8.03 9.16
C GLY A 103 19.21 7.90 7.93
N HIS A 104 18.80 7.16 6.89
CA HIS A 104 19.57 7.08 5.65
C HIS A 104 19.37 8.33 4.79
N GLY A 105 20.47 8.88 4.28
CA GLY A 105 20.51 10.10 3.48
C GLY A 105 19.67 10.02 2.20
N GLU A 106 19.13 11.16 1.79
CA GLU A 106 18.23 11.28 0.65
C GLU A 106 18.94 11.38 -0.72
N ASP A 107 20.27 11.40 -0.72
CA ASP A 107 21.05 11.57 -1.94
C ASP A 107 21.19 10.23 -2.69
N LEU A 108 20.32 10.02 -3.67
CA LEU A 108 20.42 8.93 -4.63
C LEU A 108 21.39 9.25 -5.79
N HIS A 109 21.92 10.48 -5.82
CA HIS A 109 22.80 11.01 -6.85
C HIS A 109 24.21 11.26 -6.30
N GLY A 110 24.76 10.28 -5.57
CA GLY A 110 26.16 10.24 -5.14
C GLY A 110 27.21 10.17 -6.26
N GLY A 111 26.95 10.77 -7.42
CA GLY A 111 27.96 11.13 -8.40
C GLY A 111 28.60 12.45 -7.99
N GLN A 112 29.91 12.44 -7.76
CA GLN A 112 30.71 13.64 -7.49
C GLN A 112 30.29 14.83 -8.36
N PRO A 113 30.40 16.07 -7.85
CA PRO A 113 30.22 17.26 -8.68
C PRO A 113 31.15 17.14 -9.88
N ARG A 114 30.60 17.20 -11.10
CA ARG A 114 31.42 17.38 -12.30
C ARG A 114 32.10 18.74 -12.14
N THR A 115 33.33 18.74 -11.67
CA THR A 115 34.22 19.89 -11.78
C THR A 115 34.29 20.23 -13.27
N GLY A 116 33.71 21.37 -13.63
CA GLY A 116 33.75 21.89 -15.00
C GLY A 116 35.20 22.06 -15.44
N GLY A 117 35.68 21.13 -16.24
CA GLY A 117 36.87 21.31 -17.06
C GLY A 117 36.43 21.87 -18.40
N SER A 118 36.69 23.16 -18.62
CA SER A 118 36.77 23.74 -19.95
C SER A 118 37.86 23.03 -20.75
N GLY A 119 37.53 22.45 -21.90
CA GLY A 119 38.57 21.87 -22.76
C GLY A 119 38.07 21.06 -23.96
N CYS A 120 38.27 21.66 -25.13
CA CYS A 120 38.44 21.02 -26.44
C CYS A 120 37.26 20.29 -27.08
N CYS A 121 36.55 21.00 -27.95
CA CYS A 121 36.30 20.51 -29.30
C CYS A 121 37.13 21.35 -30.27
N SER A 122 37.98 20.68 -31.05
CA SER A 122 38.61 21.21 -32.27
C SER A 122 37.61 21.20 -33.42
#